data_AF-A0A1Q5K262-F1
#
_entry.id   AF-A0A1Q5K262-F1
#
_cell.length_a   1.000
_cell.length_b   1.000
_cell.length_c   1.000
_cell.angle_alpha   90.00
_cell.angle_beta   90.00
_cell.angle_gamma   90.00
#
_symmetry.space_group_name_H-M   'P 1'
#
loop_
_entity.id
_entity.type
_entity.pdbx_description
1 polymer ?
#
loop_
_entity_poly.entity_id
_entity_poly.type
_entity_poly.pdbx_seq_one_letter_code
_entity_poly.pdbx_strand_id
1 'polypeptide(L)'
;MTTKDLPFTVRPLDPLKDAELLHGWVTHPKSAFWMMQDARLEDVERAYMEIAADEHHHAFLGLHEDQPAFLMEKYDPAHRELVGLYEPEPGDVGMHFLVAPTDTPVHGFTRAVITAVMAFLFEDPATRRVVVEPDVRNTAVHALNAAVGFVPEREIRKPEKQALLSFCTREQFTKAVAA
;
A
#
# COMPACT_ATOMS: atom_id res chain seq x y z
N MET A 1 -19.41 16.99 1.89
CA MET A 1 -17.97 16.74 2.08
C MET A 1 -17.45 16.10 0.82
N THR A 2 -16.63 16.82 0.05
CA THR A 2 -15.80 16.24 -1.00
C THR A 2 -14.75 15.35 -0.32
N THR A 3 -14.48 14.17 -0.86
CA THR A 3 -13.50 13.18 -0.33
C THR A 3 -12.06 13.69 -0.30
N LYS A 4 -11.82 14.96 -0.68
CA LYS A 4 -10.53 15.63 -0.73
C LYS A 4 -10.01 16.06 0.66
N ASP A 5 -10.88 16.03 1.69
CA ASP A 5 -10.60 16.60 3.02
C ASP A 5 -10.74 15.59 4.18
N LEU A 6 -10.67 14.28 3.92
CA LEU A 6 -10.68 13.30 5.03
C LEU A 6 -9.31 13.36 5.75
N PRO A 7 -9.26 13.77 7.03
CA PRO A 7 -7.99 13.86 7.73
C PRO A 7 -7.51 12.44 8.06
N PHE A 8 -6.34 12.08 7.53
CA PHE A 8 -5.64 10.86 7.89
C PHE A 8 -4.36 11.20 8.63
N THR A 9 -4.03 10.39 9.63
CA THR A 9 -2.71 10.39 10.28
C THR A 9 -2.08 9.02 10.13
N VAL A 10 -0.75 8.97 10.04
CA VAL A 10 -0.01 7.72 9.90
C VAL A 10 0.96 7.58 11.07
N ARG A 11 1.03 6.39 11.66
CA ARG A 11 2.03 6.03 12.66
C ARG A 11 2.72 4.73 12.30
N PRO A 12 3.95 4.48 12.75
CA PRO A 12 4.55 3.15 12.66
C PRO A 12 3.59 2.09 13.21
N LEU A 13 3.54 0.95 12.53
CA LEU A 13 2.82 -0.22 13.02
C LEU A 13 3.57 -0.78 14.24
N ASP A 14 2.84 -1.12 15.30
CA ASP A 14 3.37 -1.83 16.46
C ASP A 14 2.88 -3.28 16.39
N PRO A 15 3.72 -4.25 15.95
CA PRO A 15 3.27 -5.61 15.74
C PRO A 15 2.68 -6.25 17.00
N LEU A 16 3.17 -5.89 18.19
CA LEU A 16 2.69 -6.45 19.46
C LEU A 16 1.30 -5.92 19.85
N LYS A 17 0.92 -4.73 19.37
CA LYS A 17 -0.37 -4.12 19.68
C LYS A 17 -1.39 -4.25 18.55
N ASP A 18 -0.92 -4.26 17.32
CA ASP A 18 -1.76 -4.12 16.14
C ASP A 18 -2.01 -5.45 15.41
N ALA A 19 -1.29 -6.54 15.73
CA ALA A 19 -1.42 -7.78 14.99
C ALA A 19 -2.81 -8.43 15.05
N GLU A 20 -3.51 -8.36 16.18
CA GLU A 20 -4.89 -8.90 16.26
C GLU A 20 -5.84 -8.13 15.34
N LEU A 21 -5.72 -6.80 15.29
CA LEU A 21 -6.47 -5.96 14.37
C LEU A 21 -6.11 -6.31 12.91
N LEU A 22 -4.81 -6.37 12.58
CA LEU A 22 -4.36 -6.66 11.23
C LEU A 22 -4.74 -8.06 10.79
N HIS A 23 -4.72 -9.06 11.68
CA HIS A 23 -5.16 -10.41 11.37
C HIS A 23 -6.59 -10.41 10.83
N GLY A 24 -7.49 -9.67 11.48
CA GLY A 24 -8.86 -9.47 10.98
C GLY A 24 -8.92 -8.79 9.61
N TRP A 25 -7.97 -7.90 9.28
CA TRP A 25 -7.95 -7.19 8.00
C TRP A 25 -7.36 -8.04 6.87
N VAL A 26 -6.20 -8.65 7.08
CA VAL A 26 -5.43 -9.36 6.04
C VAL A 26 -6.02 -10.73 5.70
N THR A 27 -6.78 -11.34 6.62
CA THR A 27 -7.48 -12.61 6.38
C THR A 27 -8.89 -12.43 5.79
N HIS A 28 -9.44 -11.21 5.81
CA HIS A 28 -10.80 -10.96 5.37
C HIS A 28 -11.00 -11.30 3.87
N PRO A 29 -12.15 -11.84 3.44
CA PRO A 29 -12.39 -12.19 2.02
C PRO A 29 -12.21 -11.03 1.02
N LYS A 30 -12.53 -9.80 1.43
CA LYS A 30 -12.30 -8.57 0.63
C LYS A 30 -10.80 -8.26 0.41
N SER A 31 -9.92 -8.90 1.19
CA SER A 31 -8.47 -8.71 1.17
C SER A 31 -7.73 -9.85 0.45
N ALA A 32 -8.42 -10.64 -0.38
CA ALA A 32 -7.83 -11.81 -1.04
C ALA A 32 -6.52 -11.51 -1.80
N PHE A 33 -6.37 -10.31 -2.36
CA PHE A 33 -5.15 -9.88 -3.05
C PHE A 33 -3.98 -9.49 -2.14
N TRP A 34 -4.18 -9.49 -0.82
CA TRP A 34 -3.13 -9.41 0.20
C TRP A 34 -2.45 -10.76 0.45
N MET A 35 -3.01 -11.85 -0.08
CA MET A 35 -2.40 -13.20 -0.08
C MET A 35 -2.17 -13.80 1.32
N MET A 36 -2.94 -13.36 2.33
CA MET A 36 -2.84 -13.83 3.72
C MET A 36 -4.14 -14.45 4.24
N GLN A 37 -5.05 -14.90 3.38
CA GLN A 37 -6.38 -15.40 3.80
C GLN A 37 -6.32 -16.55 4.82
N ASP A 38 -5.32 -17.42 4.70
CA ASP A 38 -5.15 -18.60 5.57
C ASP A 38 -4.18 -18.35 6.74
N ALA A 39 -3.71 -17.10 6.93
CA ALA A 39 -2.77 -16.77 7.98
C ALA A 39 -3.42 -16.91 9.37
N ARG A 40 -2.69 -17.50 10.31
CA ARG A 40 -3.05 -17.47 11.73
C ARG A 40 -2.53 -16.16 12.34
N LEU A 41 -3.04 -15.79 13.51
CA LEU A 41 -2.57 -14.59 14.23
C LEU A 41 -1.05 -14.60 14.41
N GLU A 42 -0.47 -15.73 14.82
CA GLU A 42 0.98 -15.92 14.98
C GLU A 42 1.76 -15.66 13.68
N ASP A 43 1.18 -15.98 12.52
CA ASP A 43 1.82 -15.80 11.22
C ASP A 43 1.82 -14.31 10.83
N VAL A 44 0.74 -13.58 11.18
CA VAL A 44 0.63 -12.13 11.03
C VAL A 44 1.59 -11.40 11.97
N GLU A 45 1.61 -11.78 13.25
CA GLU A 45 2.57 -11.26 14.24
C GLU A 45 4.01 -11.43 13.75
N ARG A 46 4.37 -12.64 13.29
CA ARG A 46 5.70 -12.92 12.76
C ARG A 46 6.05 -12.04 11.56
N ALA A 47 5.15 -11.96 10.56
CA ALA A 47 5.40 -11.18 9.36
C ALA A 47 5.63 -9.69 9.67
N TYR A 48 4.82 -9.09 10.55
CA TYR A 48 4.99 -7.69 10.90
C TYR A 48 6.13 -7.44 11.90
N MET A 49 6.52 -8.42 12.71
CA MET A 49 7.76 -8.37 13.49
C MET A 49 9.00 -8.42 12.59
N GLU A 50 8.98 -9.22 11.53
CA GLU A 50 10.06 -9.26 10.53
C GLU A 50 10.18 -7.91 9.80
N ILE A 51 9.06 -7.32 9.36
CA ILE A 51 9.05 -5.97 8.76
C ILE A 51 9.55 -4.93 9.78
N ALA A 52 9.12 -4.98 11.04
CA ALA A 52 9.56 -4.01 12.05
C ALA A 52 11.07 -4.09 12.37
N ALA A 53 11.71 -5.23 12.07
CA ALA A 53 13.15 -5.43 12.23
C ALA A 53 13.95 -5.15 10.94
N ASP A 54 13.28 -4.81 9.84
CA ASP A 54 13.89 -4.61 8.53
C ASP A 54 14.33 -3.16 8.31
N GLU A 55 15.51 -2.95 7.74
CA GLU A 55 16.01 -1.62 7.37
C GLU A 55 15.35 -1.08 6.08
N HIS A 56 14.85 -1.98 5.23
CA HIS A 56 14.37 -1.68 3.89
C HIS A 56 12.87 -1.87 3.72
N HIS A 57 12.14 -2.27 4.77
CA HIS A 57 10.69 -2.48 4.74
C HIS A 57 10.07 -1.92 6.00
N HIS A 58 9.05 -1.09 5.86
CA HIS A 58 8.38 -0.47 6.99
C HIS A 58 6.86 -0.58 6.82
N ALA A 59 6.16 -0.97 7.88
CA ALA A 59 4.71 -0.98 7.92
C ALA A 59 4.18 0.16 8.81
N PHE A 60 3.05 0.73 8.41
CA PHE A 60 2.41 1.83 9.11
C PHE A 60 0.91 1.59 9.23
N LEU A 61 0.34 2.03 10.35
CA LEU A 61 -1.09 2.08 10.55
C LEU A 61 -1.59 3.50 10.28
N GLY A 62 -2.52 3.61 9.34
CA GLY A 62 -3.26 4.82 9.03
C GLY A 62 -4.55 4.92 9.83
N LEU A 63 -4.83 6.10 10.35
CA LEU A 63 -6.00 6.39 11.16
C LEU A 63 -6.87 7.44 10.45
N HIS A 64 -8.18 7.29 10.60
CA HIS A 64 -9.20 8.28 10.23
C HIS A 64 -10.02 8.59 11.49
N GLU A 65 -10.11 9.87 11.87
CA GLU A 65 -10.79 10.29 13.11
C GLU A 65 -10.29 9.49 14.34
N ASP A 66 -8.96 9.35 14.47
CA ASP A 66 -8.27 8.58 15.52
C ASP A 66 -8.62 7.07 15.57
N GLN A 67 -9.32 6.55 14.55
CA GLN A 67 -9.62 5.11 14.42
C GLN A 67 -8.76 4.46 13.33
N PRO A 68 -8.20 3.25 13.56
CA PRO A 68 -7.50 2.51 12.53
C PRO A 68 -8.34 2.29 11.27
N ALA A 69 -7.80 2.66 10.12
CA ALA A 69 -8.54 2.72 8.86
C ALA A 69 -7.83 2.03 7.70
N PHE A 70 -6.50 2.00 7.69
CA PHE A 70 -5.74 1.35 6.65
C PHE A 70 -4.35 0.92 7.13
N LEU A 71 -3.81 -0.09 6.47
CA LEU A 71 -2.42 -0.51 6.54
C LEU A 71 -1.71 0.04 5.30
N MET A 72 -0.47 0.51 5.46
CA MET A 72 0.43 0.75 4.34
C MET A 72 1.82 0.19 4.63
N GLU A 73 2.48 -0.26 3.58
CA GLU A 73 3.87 -0.68 3.60
C GLU A 73 4.68 0.20 2.66
N LYS A 74 5.86 0.62 3.10
CA LYS A 74 6.89 1.30 2.31
C LYS A 74 8.11 0.39 2.26
N TYR A 75 8.65 0.12 1.08
CA TYR A 75 9.88 -0.64 0.96
C TYR A 75 10.84 -0.06 -0.08
N ASP A 76 12.12 -0.38 0.07
CA ASP A 76 13.13 -0.16 -0.96
C ASP A 76 13.06 -1.34 -1.96
N PRO A 77 12.62 -1.11 -3.20
CA PRO A 77 12.45 -2.17 -4.18
C PRO A 77 13.76 -2.82 -4.64
N ALA A 78 14.92 -2.21 -4.36
CA ALA A 78 16.22 -2.84 -4.58
C ALA A 78 16.53 -3.95 -3.57
N HIS A 79 15.83 -3.98 -2.44
CA HIS A 79 16.09 -4.91 -1.34
C HIS A 79 14.91 -5.83 -0.99
N ARG A 80 13.67 -5.42 -1.35
CA ARG A 80 12.43 -6.12 -0.98
C ARG A 80 11.42 -6.14 -2.11
N GLU A 81 10.58 -7.18 -2.10
CA GLU A 81 9.44 -7.45 -3.00
C GLU A 81 9.71 -7.56 -4.52
N LEU A 82 10.63 -6.78 -5.06
CA LEU A 82 10.88 -6.61 -6.49
C LEU A 82 12.33 -6.92 -6.90
N VAL A 83 13.12 -7.48 -5.98
CA VAL A 83 14.53 -7.85 -6.23
C VAL A 83 14.64 -8.78 -7.43
N GLY A 84 15.37 -8.33 -8.46
CA GLY A 84 15.58 -9.08 -9.70
C GLY A 84 14.35 -9.16 -10.62
N LEU A 85 13.27 -8.44 -10.32
CA LEU A 85 12.05 -8.41 -11.15
C LEU A 85 11.99 -7.18 -12.08
N TYR A 86 12.73 -6.12 -11.75
CA TYR A 86 13.01 -4.96 -12.61
C TYR A 86 14.33 -4.30 -12.17
N GLU A 87 14.76 -3.24 -12.87
CA GLU A 87 15.94 -2.45 -12.53
C GLU A 87 15.54 -1.21 -11.69
N PRO A 88 15.82 -1.20 -10.37
CA PRO A 88 15.45 -0.07 -9.51
C PRO A 88 16.26 1.20 -9.81
N GLU A 89 15.61 2.35 -9.73
CA GLU A 89 16.27 3.65 -9.86
C GLU A 89 16.47 4.34 -8.50
N PRO A 90 17.52 5.17 -8.32
CA PRO A 90 17.67 5.95 -7.10
C PRO A 90 16.45 6.83 -6.81
N GLY A 91 15.85 6.65 -5.63
CA GLY A 91 14.63 7.34 -5.22
C GLY A 91 13.34 6.60 -5.58
N ASP A 92 13.43 5.37 -6.08
CA ASP A 92 12.29 4.44 -6.12
C ASP A 92 11.86 4.04 -4.72
N VAL A 93 10.54 4.02 -4.50
CA VAL A 93 9.92 3.53 -3.28
C VAL A 93 8.77 2.62 -3.66
N GLY A 94 8.81 1.37 -3.21
CA GLY A 94 7.70 0.44 -3.37
C GLY A 94 6.64 0.66 -2.29
N MET A 95 5.37 0.37 -2.62
CA MET A 95 4.30 0.44 -1.63
C MET A 95 3.22 -0.63 -1.80
N HIS A 96 2.69 -1.05 -0.67
CA HIS A 96 1.41 -1.77 -0.57
C HIS A 96 0.47 -1.00 0.34
N PHE A 97 -0.85 -1.12 0.11
CA PHE A 97 -1.84 -0.59 1.04
C PHE A 97 -3.10 -1.46 1.08
N LEU A 98 -3.75 -1.48 2.23
CA LEU A 98 -5.01 -2.19 2.48
C LEU A 98 -5.91 -1.31 3.31
N VAL A 99 -7.15 -1.10 2.85
CA VAL A 99 -8.17 -0.39 3.64
C VAL A 99 -8.91 -1.41 4.50
N ALA A 100 -9.13 -1.07 5.77
CA ALA A 100 -9.86 -1.88 6.72
C ALA A 100 -11.19 -2.37 6.12
N PRO A 101 -11.48 -3.69 6.15
CA PRO A 101 -12.76 -4.20 5.71
C PRO A 101 -13.91 -3.55 6.50
N THR A 102 -14.97 -3.14 5.80
CA THR A 102 -16.16 -2.54 6.41
C THR A 102 -17.44 -2.97 5.70
N ASP A 103 -18.53 -3.02 6.45
CA ASP A 103 -19.89 -3.23 5.94
C ASP A 103 -20.65 -1.92 5.72
N THR A 104 -20.06 -0.78 6.11
CA THR A 104 -20.59 0.57 5.91
C THR A 104 -19.62 1.40 5.05
N PRO A 105 -19.47 1.08 3.75
CA PRO A 105 -18.50 1.74 2.90
C PRO A 105 -18.82 3.22 2.70
N VAL A 106 -17.81 4.07 2.84
CA VAL A 106 -17.90 5.50 2.51
C VAL A 106 -17.43 5.71 1.08
N HIS A 107 -18.26 6.36 0.27
CA HIS A 107 -17.92 6.63 -1.13
C HIS A 107 -16.60 7.40 -1.25
N GLY A 108 -15.69 6.92 -2.09
CA GLY A 108 -14.38 7.53 -2.35
C GLY A 108 -13.35 7.41 -1.22
N PHE A 109 -13.66 6.71 -0.13
CA PHE A 109 -12.74 6.55 1.00
C PHE A 109 -11.41 5.89 0.60
N THR A 110 -11.46 4.77 -0.14
CA THR A 110 -10.23 4.08 -0.61
C THR A 110 -9.40 4.97 -1.53
N ARG A 111 -10.03 5.81 -2.36
CA ARG A 111 -9.31 6.79 -3.20
C ARG A 111 -8.63 7.86 -2.35
N ALA A 112 -9.30 8.32 -1.29
CA ALA A 112 -8.71 9.27 -0.34
C ALA A 112 -7.52 8.63 0.40
N VAL A 113 -7.62 7.36 0.82
CA VAL A 113 -6.52 6.62 1.45
C VAL A 113 -5.31 6.51 0.52
N ILE A 114 -5.44 6.00 -0.71
CA ILE A 114 -4.28 5.89 -1.61
C ILE A 114 -3.69 7.27 -1.94
N THR A 115 -4.52 8.32 -2.01
CA THR A 115 -4.04 9.70 -2.19
C THR A 115 -3.20 10.16 -1.01
N ALA A 116 -3.63 9.85 0.23
CA ALA A 116 -2.89 10.18 1.44
C ALA A 116 -1.59 9.35 1.59
N VAL A 117 -1.62 8.06 1.25
CA VAL A 117 -0.43 7.20 1.20
C VAL A 117 0.60 7.77 0.22
N MET A 118 0.18 8.12 -0.99
CA MET A 118 1.06 8.73 -1.99
C MET A 118 1.61 10.08 -1.52
N ALA A 119 0.78 10.94 -0.92
CA ALA A 119 1.21 12.20 -0.35
C ALA A 119 2.29 11.98 0.72
N PHE A 120 2.07 11.08 1.68
CA PHE A 120 3.01 10.70 2.72
C PHE A 120 4.34 10.20 2.16
N LEU A 121 4.33 9.30 1.17
CA LEU A 121 5.56 8.79 0.54
C LEU A 121 6.36 9.90 -0.15
N PHE A 122 5.67 10.87 -0.74
CA PHE A 122 6.27 12.02 -1.39
C PHE A 122 6.65 13.16 -0.42
N GLU A 123 6.30 13.13 0.86
CA GLU A 123 6.82 14.11 1.83
C GLU A 123 8.36 14.05 1.91
N ASP A 124 8.93 12.86 1.71
CA ASP A 124 10.36 12.70 1.53
C ASP A 124 10.79 13.21 0.14
N PRO A 125 11.63 14.26 0.05
CA PRO A 125 12.10 14.79 -1.23
C PRO A 125 13.01 13.81 -2.00
N ALA A 126 13.56 12.79 -1.33
CA ALA A 126 14.34 11.74 -1.98
C ALA A 126 13.46 10.77 -2.78
N THR A 127 12.17 10.65 -2.44
CA THR A 127 11.20 9.86 -3.22
C THR A 127 10.94 10.54 -4.56
N ARG A 128 11.43 9.93 -5.64
CA ARG A 128 11.28 10.40 -7.03
C ARG A 128 10.13 9.70 -7.73
N ARG A 129 9.96 8.40 -7.48
CA ARG A 129 8.98 7.54 -8.13
C ARG A 129 8.50 6.47 -7.16
N VAL A 130 7.19 6.23 -7.15
CA VAL A 130 6.57 5.15 -6.39
C VAL A 130 6.30 3.98 -7.33
N VAL A 131 6.54 2.76 -6.86
CA VAL A 131 6.43 1.51 -7.61
C VAL A 131 5.35 0.63 -6.98
N VAL A 132 4.55 -0.03 -7.81
CA VAL A 132 3.53 -1.00 -7.36
C VAL A 132 3.44 -2.20 -8.30
N GLU A 133 3.04 -3.34 -7.75
CA GLU A 133 2.90 -4.62 -8.44
C GLU A 133 1.61 -5.38 -8.08
N PRO A 134 0.42 -4.76 -8.19
CA PRO A 134 -0.83 -5.46 -7.94
C PRO A 134 -1.01 -6.67 -8.87
N ASP A 135 -1.73 -7.70 -8.40
CA ASP A 135 -2.13 -8.83 -9.24
C ASP A 135 -2.89 -8.32 -10.47
N VAL A 136 -2.59 -8.86 -11.67
CA VAL A 136 -3.22 -8.45 -12.93
C VAL A 136 -4.75 -8.55 -12.90
N ARG A 137 -5.30 -9.44 -12.07
CA ARG A 137 -6.75 -9.63 -11.89
C ARG A 137 -7.39 -8.59 -10.98
N ASN A 138 -6.63 -7.83 -10.20
CA ASN A 138 -7.15 -6.81 -9.29
C ASN A 138 -7.46 -5.49 -10.04
N THR A 139 -8.46 -5.53 -10.92
CA THR A 139 -8.83 -4.37 -11.76
C THR A 139 -9.29 -3.17 -10.96
N ALA A 140 -9.82 -3.38 -9.75
CA ALA A 140 -10.21 -2.30 -8.84
C ALA A 140 -9.00 -1.48 -8.36
N VAL A 141 -7.90 -2.14 -7.94
CA VAL A 141 -6.69 -1.41 -7.54
C VAL A 141 -6.00 -0.78 -8.74
N HIS A 142 -6.05 -1.39 -9.93
CA HIS A 142 -5.53 -0.74 -11.16
C HIS A 142 -6.22 0.58 -11.45
N ALA A 143 -7.56 0.63 -11.30
CA ALA A 143 -8.32 1.87 -11.47
C ALA A 143 -7.97 2.91 -10.39
N LEU A 144 -7.75 2.49 -9.14
CA LEU A 144 -7.30 3.38 -8.06
C LEU A 144 -5.90 3.94 -8.32
N ASN A 145 -4.96 3.08 -8.73
CA ASN A 145 -3.60 3.45 -9.09
C ASN A 145 -3.61 4.47 -10.24
N ALA A 146 -4.35 4.20 -11.32
CA ALA A 146 -4.50 5.14 -12.43
C ALA A 146 -5.08 6.50 -11.97
N ALA A 147 -6.06 6.49 -11.06
CA ALA A 147 -6.69 7.70 -10.54
C ALA A 147 -5.76 8.59 -9.69
N VAL A 148 -4.62 8.07 -9.24
CA VAL A 148 -3.56 8.84 -8.55
C VAL A 148 -2.28 8.97 -9.39
N GLY A 149 -2.35 8.64 -10.68
CA GLY A 149 -1.28 8.93 -11.64
C GLY A 149 -0.28 7.81 -11.89
N PHE A 150 -0.54 6.57 -11.45
CA PHE A 150 0.28 5.44 -11.86
C PHE A 150 0.10 5.15 -13.36
N VAL A 151 1.21 4.84 -14.02
CA VAL A 151 1.27 4.38 -15.40
C VAL A 151 1.74 2.92 -15.40
N PRO A 152 0.97 1.98 -15.96
CA PRO A 152 1.42 0.60 -16.13
C PRO A 152 2.59 0.50 -17.10
N GLU A 153 3.59 -0.31 -16.77
CA GLU A 153 4.72 -0.61 -17.65
C GLU A 153 4.54 -1.98 -18.32
N ARG A 154 4.57 -3.05 -17.53
CA ARG A 154 4.52 -4.43 -18.01
C ARG A 154 4.11 -5.40 -16.91
N GLU A 155 3.75 -6.62 -17.30
CA GLU A 155 3.54 -7.68 -16.33
C GLU A 155 4.86 -8.33 -15.89
N ILE A 156 4.92 -8.73 -14.63
CA ILE A 156 5.99 -9.49 -14.00
C ILE A 156 5.42 -10.72 -13.31
N ARG A 157 6.23 -11.78 -13.22
CA ARG A 157 5.84 -13.03 -12.56
C ARG A 157 6.47 -13.11 -11.17
N LYS A 158 5.65 -13.13 -10.13
CA LYS A 158 6.03 -13.48 -8.75
C LYS A 158 5.58 -14.92 -8.45
N PRO A 159 6.17 -15.61 -7.46
CA PRO A 159 5.75 -16.97 -7.09
C PRO A 159 4.25 -17.08 -6.78
N GLU A 160 3.68 -16.05 -6.16
CA GLU A 160 2.30 -16.00 -5.66
C GLU A 160 1.30 -15.37 -6.64
N LYS A 161 1.76 -14.58 -7.63
CA LYS A 161 0.88 -13.86 -8.58
C LYS A 161 1.55 -13.51 -9.91
N GLN A 162 0.73 -13.31 -10.93
CA GLN A 162 1.09 -12.49 -12.09
C GLN A 162 0.75 -11.04 -11.72
N ALA A 163 1.75 -10.14 -11.72
CA ALA A 163 1.61 -8.77 -11.25
C ALA A 163 1.80 -7.75 -12.38
N LEU A 164 1.14 -6.60 -12.27
CA LEU A 164 1.28 -5.48 -13.20
C LEU A 164 2.20 -4.42 -12.60
N LEU A 165 3.46 -4.38 -13.05
CA LEU A 165 4.42 -3.38 -12.62
C LEU A 165 4.01 -2.01 -13.15
N SER A 166 3.82 -1.06 -12.24
CA SER A 166 3.39 0.30 -12.54
C SER A 166 4.18 1.32 -11.74
N PHE A 167 4.30 2.53 -12.29
CA PHE A 167 5.10 3.59 -11.72
C PHE A 167 4.33 4.89 -11.62
N CYS A 168 4.60 5.68 -10.58
CA CYS A 168 4.08 7.04 -10.43
C CYS A 168 5.17 8.00 -9.98
N THR A 169 5.46 9.02 -10.76
CA THR A 169 6.35 10.12 -10.36
C THR A 169 5.57 11.17 -9.56
N ARG A 170 6.30 12.01 -8.81
CA ARG A 170 5.71 13.14 -8.08
C ARG A 170 4.89 14.07 -8.98
N GLU A 171 5.38 14.33 -10.20
CA GLU A 171 4.69 15.16 -11.19
C GLU A 171 3.37 14.52 -11.64
N GLN A 172 3.39 13.22 -11.95
CA GLN A 172 2.20 12.47 -12.33
C GLN A 172 1.15 12.48 -11.23
N PHE A 173 1.57 12.23 -9.97
CA PHE A 173 0.69 12.29 -8.81
C PHE A 173 0.07 13.69 -8.65
N THR A 174 0.90 14.74 -8.65
CA THR A 174 0.44 16.13 -8.49
C THR A 174 -0.57 16.52 -9.56
N LYS A 175 -0.31 16.14 -10.81
CA LYS A 175 -1.23 16.38 -11.93
C LYS A 175 -2.55 15.62 -11.77
N ALA A 176 -2.50 14.37 -11.32
CA ALA A 176 -3.68 13.53 -11.16
C ALA A 176 -4.63 14.02 -10.04
N VAL A 177 -4.08 14.53 -8.93
CA VAL A 177 -4.89 15.01 -7.80
C VAL A 177 -5.34 16.47 -7.92
N ALA A 178 -4.74 17.22 -8.84
CA ALA A 178 -5.16 18.58 -9.20
C ALA A 178 -6.34 18.61 -10.18
N ALA A 179 -6.53 17.55 -10.97
CA ALA A 179 -7.65 17.37 -11.90
C ALA A 179 -8.98 17.06 -11.17
#